data_AF-A0A7S2UU73-F1
#
_entry.id   AF-A0A7S2UU73-F1
#
_cell.length_a   1.000
_cell.length_b   1.000
_cell.length_c   1.000
_cell.angle_alpha   90.00
_cell.angle_beta   90.00
_cell.angle_gamma   90.00
#
_symmetry.space_group_name_H-M   'P 1'
#
loop_
_entity.id
_entity.type
_entity.pdbx_description
1 polymer ?
#
loop_
_entity_poly.entity_id
_entity_poly.type
_entity_poly.pdbx_seq_one_letter_code
_entity_poly.pdbx_strand_id
1 'polypeptide(L)'
;RFKLSFHELIAHWKLAITLYFSSVTLISTMKIIPVPVLDDNYAYLLIDEHTNTAHAVDPAQAQKVIRAADQHGVQITKVLTTHKHWDHAGGNADMASALPNIEVVGGELDNVEACTTFV
;
A
#
# COMPACT_ATOMS: atom_id res chain seq x y z
N ARG A 1 45.27 -29.06 -15.49
CA ARG A 1 44.92 -28.21 -14.33
C ARG A 1 44.78 -26.78 -14.84
N PHE A 2 43.57 -26.30 -15.08
CA PHE A 2 43.35 -24.90 -15.45
C PHE A 2 43.59 -24.02 -14.23
N LYS A 3 44.63 -23.18 -14.27
CA LYS A 3 44.84 -22.10 -13.30
C LYS A 3 44.24 -20.85 -13.92
N LEU A 4 43.18 -20.33 -13.31
CA LEU A 4 42.69 -19.00 -13.61
C LEU A 4 43.76 -17.98 -13.23
N SER A 5 43.91 -16.94 -14.04
CA SER A 5 44.75 -15.80 -13.73
C SER A 5 44.16 -14.98 -12.56
N PHE A 6 45.01 -14.23 -11.88
CA PHE A 6 44.60 -13.35 -10.78
C PHE A 6 43.52 -12.34 -11.21
N HIS A 7 43.56 -11.89 -12.47
CA HIS A 7 42.57 -10.97 -13.03
C HIS A 7 41.20 -11.61 -13.23
N GLU A 8 41.15 -12.87 -13.68
CA GLU A 8 39.88 -13.62 -13.83
C GLU A 8 39.25 -13.93 -12.47
N LEU A 9 40.08 -14.20 -11.46
CA LEU A 9 39.62 -14.33 -10.06
C LEU A 9 38.99 -13.04 -9.55
N ILE A 10 39.60 -11.87 -9.80
CA ILE A 10 39.03 -10.57 -9.40
C ILE A 10 37.72 -10.30 -10.15
N ALA A 11 37.64 -10.61 -11.44
CA ALA A 11 36.43 -10.41 -12.23
C ALA A 11 35.25 -11.25 -11.71
N HIS A 12 35.49 -12.53 -11.42
CA HIS A 12 34.47 -13.39 -10.80
C HIS A 12 34.07 -12.92 -9.41
N TRP A 13 35.02 -12.38 -8.62
CA TRP A 13 34.72 -11.87 -7.29
C TRP A 13 33.88 -10.59 -7.35
N LYS A 14 34.17 -9.67 -8.27
CA LYS A 14 33.35 -8.49 -8.53
C LYS A 14 31.94 -8.87 -9.00
N LEU A 15 31.83 -9.84 -9.92
CA LEU A 15 30.54 -10.31 -10.41
C LEU A 15 29.72 -10.98 -9.30
N ALA A 16 30.36 -11.83 -8.47
CA ALA A 16 29.72 -12.48 -7.34
C ALA A 16 29.26 -11.47 -6.28
N ILE A 17 30.04 -10.41 -6.02
CA ILE A 17 29.66 -9.32 -5.10
C ILE A 17 28.48 -8.52 -5.66
N THR A 18 28.51 -8.13 -6.94
CA THR A 18 27.39 -7.41 -7.56
C THR A 18 26.12 -8.25 -7.53
N LEU A 19 26.21 -9.55 -7.85
CA LEU A 19 25.07 -10.47 -7.77
C LEU A 19 24.58 -10.66 -6.33
N TYR A 20 25.48 -10.69 -5.34
CA TYR A 20 25.14 -10.77 -3.92
C TYR A 20 24.37 -9.54 -3.45
N PHE A 21 24.81 -8.33 -3.80
CA PHE A 21 24.10 -7.08 -3.46
C PHE A 21 22.76 -6.94 -4.20
N SER A 22 22.65 -7.43 -5.44
CA SER A 22 21.36 -7.50 -6.15
C SER A 22 20.40 -8.56 -5.56
N SER A 23 20.91 -9.51 -4.79
CA SER A 23 20.14 -10.61 -4.17
C SER A 23 19.73 -10.36 -2.72
N VAL A 24 20.19 -9.25 -2.12
CA VAL A 24 19.63 -8.79 -0.84
C VAL A 24 18.19 -8.40 -1.13
N THR A 25 17.28 -9.29 -0.74
CA THR A 25 15.84 -9.03 -0.80
C THR A 25 15.59 -7.69 -0.13
N LEU A 26 15.12 -6.69 -0.90
CA LEU A 26 14.50 -5.50 -0.34
C LEU A 26 13.39 -6.03 0.57
N ILE A 27 13.60 -5.98 1.87
CA ILE A 27 12.55 -6.25 2.84
C ILE A 27 11.54 -5.13 2.61
N SER A 28 10.46 -5.39 1.88
CA SER A 28 9.35 -4.44 1.76
C SER A 28 8.82 -4.23 3.17
N THR A 29 9.06 -3.04 3.70
CA THR A 29 8.55 -2.62 4.99
C THR A 29 7.17 -2.02 4.75
N MET A 30 6.18 -2.61 5.39
CA MET A 30 4.83 -2.05 5.45
C MET A 30 4.73 -1.14 6.66
N LYS A 31 4.18 0.07 6.48
CA LYS A 31 3.90 1.02 7.55
C LYS A 31 2.39 1.19 7.71
N ILE A 32 1.90 1.19 8.94
CA ILE A 32 0.48 1.42 9.25
C ILE A 32 0.34 2.77 9.92
N ILE A 33 -0.50 3.64 9.35
CA ILE A 33 -0.84 4.94 9.94
C ILE A 33 -2.30 4.94 10.36
N PRO A 34 -2.61 5.01 11.66
CA PRO A 34 -3.97 5.26 12.10
C PRO A 34 -4.36 6.72 11.81
N VAL A 35 -5.55 6.92 11.27
CA VAL A 35 -6.13 8.23 10.95
C VAL A 35 -7.42 8.38 11.74
N PRO A 36 -7.47 9.22 12.79
CA PRO A 36 -8.70 9.46 13.54
C PRO A 36 -9.82 10.01 12.66
N VAL A 37 -10.95 9.31 12.63
CA VAL A 37 -12.17 9.70 11.90
C VAL A 37 -13.34 9.67 12.87
N LEU A 38 -14.33 10.54 12.64
CA LEU A 38 -15.46 10.71 13.55
C LEU A 38 -14.97 11.02 14.98
N ASP A 39 -15.67 10.53 16.01
CA ASP A 39 -15.36 10.80 17.41
C ASP A 39 -14.43 9.75 18.03
N ASP A 40 -14.60 8.46 17.69
CA ASP A 40 -13.85 7.34 18.27
C ASP A 40 -13.41 6.26 17.25
N ASN A 41 -13.68 6.46 15.96
CA ASN A 41 -13.25 5.55 14.90
C ASN A 41 -11.83 5.87 14.38
N TYR A 42 -11.24 4.88 13.71
CA TYR A 42 -9.99 5.04 12.98
C TYR A 42 -10.12 4.44 11.59
N ALA A 43 -9.70 5.21 10.60
CA ALA A 43 -9.27 4.68 9.31
C ALA A 43 -7.78 4.30 9.40
N TYR A 44 -7.29 3.49 8.47
CA TYR A 44 -5.86 3.13 8.41
C TYR A 44 -5.29 3.30 7.02
N LEU A 45 -4.10 3.89 6.91
CA LEU A 45 -3.28 3.83 5.70
C LEU A 45 -2.26 2.70 5.85
N LEU A 46 -2.37 1.70 4.99
CA LEU A 46 -1.42 0.60 4.84
C LEU A 46 -0.45 1.00 3.74
N ILE A 47 0.72 1.50 4.10
CA ILE A 47 1.72 2.03 3.18
C ILE A 47 2.71 0.92 2.83
N ASP A 48 2.92 0.72 1.52
CA ASP A 48 4.08 -0.01 1.00
C ASP A 48 5.19 0.98 0.69
N GLU A 49 6.23 1.00 1.53
CA GLU A 49 7.35 1.95 1.42
C GLU A 49 8.21 1.71 0.16
N HIS A 50 8.11 0.54 -0.47
CA HIS A 50 8.83 0.26 -1.70
C HIS A 50 8.19 0.94 -2.91
N THR A 51 6.85 0.95 -2.99
CA THR A 51 6.12 1.52 -4.13
C THR A 51 5.66 2.95 -3.89
N ASN A 52 5.76 3.47 -2.65
CA ASN A 52 5.14 4.72 -2.23
C ASN A 52 3.62 4.75 -2.50
N THR A 53 2.97 3.59 -2.38
CA THR A 53 1.52 3.46 -2.50
C THR A 53 0.92 3.06 -1.17
N ALA A 54 -0.38 3.28 -1.02
CA ALA A 54 -1.12 2.93 0.17
C ALA A 54 -2.50 2.36 -0.15
N HIS A 55 -2.98 1.50 0.75
CA HIS A 55 -4.40 1.14 0.82
C HIS A 55 -5.05 1.86 2.00
N ALA A 56 -6.25 2.40 1.79
CA ALA A 56 -7.05 3.01 2.83
C ALA A 56 -8.06 2.01 3.39
N VAL A 57 -8.06 1.77 4.69
CA VAL A 57 -9.04 0.92 5.38
C VAL A 57 -10.09 1.80 6.04
N ASP A 58 -11.37 1.50 5.81
CA ASP A 58 -12.55 2.15 6.41
C ASP A 58 -12.51 3.69 6.41
N PRO A 59 -12.39 4.35 5.25
CA PRO A 59 -12.17 5.79 5.15
C PRO A 59 -13.46 6.60 5.33
N ALA A 60 -14.17 6.46 6.45
CA ALA A 60 -15.44 7.13 6.73
C ALA A 60 -15.40 8.67 6.57
N GLN A 61 -14.21 9.28 6.68
CA GLN A 61 -13.97 10.67 6.31
C GLN A 61 -12.85 10.77 5.26
N ALA A 62 -13.20 10.56 3.99
CA ALA A 62 -12.30 10.51 2.84
C ALA A 62 -11.20 11.58 2.85
N GLN A 63 -11.59 12.85 3.04
CA GLN A 63 -10.67 13.99 3.01
C GLN A 63 -9.58 13.93 4.09
N LYS A 64 -9.87 13.37 5.28
CA LYS A 64 -8.84 13.18 6.32
C LYS A 64 -7.82 12.13 5.89
N VAL A 65 -8.28 11.04 5.27
CA VAL A 65 -7.43 9.94 4.82
C VAL A 65 -6.56 10.36 3.63
N ILE A 66 -7.12 11.09 2.67
CA ILE A 66 -6.37 11.64 1.53
C ILE A 66 -5.27 12.60 2.02
N ARG A 67 -5.60 13.52 2.94
CA ARG A 67 -4.59 14.42 3.53
C ARG A 67 -3.49 13.67 4.26
N ALA A 68 -3.82 12.59 4.98
CA ALA A 68 -2.83 11.78 5.66
C ALA A 68 -1.88 11.07 4.67
N ALA A 69 -2.39 10.65 3.51
CA ALA A 69 -1.57 10.09 2.44
C ALA A 69 -0.67 11.16 1.81
N ASP A 70 -1.19 12.36 1.53
CA ASP A 70 -0.42 13.50 1.02
C ASP A 70 0.73 13.87 1.98
N GLN A 71 0.47 13.89 3.29
CA GLN A 71 1.49 14.16 4.32
C GLN A 71 2.62 13.13 4.35
N HIS A 72 2.32 11.89 3.95
CA HIS A 72 3.29 10.81 3.84
C HIS A 72 3.91 10.68 2.44
N GLY A 73 3.46 11.49 1.47
CA GLY A 73 3.95 11.44 0.09
C GLY A 73 3.61 10.14 -0.63
N VAL A 74 2.48 9.51 -0.30
CA VAL A 74 2.06 8.21 -0.86
C VAL A 74 0.75 8.34 -1.64
N GLN A 75 0.61 7.52 -2.69
CA GLN A 75 -0.63 7.46 -3.48
C GLN A 75 -1.56 6.37 -2.95
N ILE A 76 -2.81 6.72 -2.63
CA ILE A 76 -3.83 5.72 -2.31
C ILE A 76 -4.27 5.02 -3.59
N THR A 77 -4.17 3.69 -3.63
CA THR A 77 -4.49 2.87 -4.81
C THR A 77 -5.72 2.00 -4.61
N LYS A 78 -6.16 1.78 -3.37
CA LYS A 78 -7.30 0.94 -3.03
C LYS A 78 -7.98 1.38 -1.74
N VAL A 79 -9.29 1.22 -1.67
CA VAL A 79 -10.08 1.26 -0.44
C VAL A 79 -10.44 -0.16 -0.04
N LEU A 80 -10.22 -0.51 1.22
CA LEU A 80 -10.61 -1.77 1.83
C LEU A 80 -11.69 -1.48 2.87
N THR A 81 -12.90 -1.96 2.64
CA THR A 81 -14.02 -1.71 3.56
C THR A 81 -14.34 -2.98 4.32
N THR A 82 -14.26 -2.92 5.64
CA THR A 82 -14.49 -4.08 6.51
C THR A 82 -15.95 -4.49 6.52
N HIS A 83 -16.85 -3.52 6.63
CA HIS A 83 -18.29 -3.73 6.56
C HIS A 83 -19.07 -2.44 6.22
N LYS A 84 -20.36 -2.59 5.91
CA LYS A 84 -21.21 -1.54 5.32
C LYS A 84 -21.65 -0.41 6.24
N HIS A 85 -21.39 -0.50 7.56
CA HIS A 85 -21.85 0.55 8.45
C HIS A 85 -21.23 1.90 8.06
N TRP A 86 -22.00 2.98 8.19
CA TRP A 86 -21.64 4.28 7.67
C TRP A 86 -20.35 4.83 8.29
N ASP A 87 -20.07 4.50 9.55
CA ASP A 87 -18.84 4.86 10.26
C ASP A 87 -17.58 4.12 9.77
N HIS A 88 -17.75 3.22 8.79
CA HIS A 88 -16.69 2.54 8.04
C HIS A 88 -16.74 2.85 6.54
N ALA A 89 -17.91 2.66 5.92
CA ALA A 89 -18.11 2.77 4.47
C ALA A 89 -18.53 4.17 3.98
N GLY A 90 -18.92 5.07 4.89
CA GLY A 90 -19.60 6.33 4.56
C GLY A 90 -18.77 7.33 3.76
N GLY A 91 -17.46 7.12 3.63
CA GLY A 91 -16.58 7.92 2.77
C GLY A 91 -16.18 7.25 1.45
N ASN A 92 -16.67 6.04 1.15
CA ASN A 92 -16.27 5.31 -0.05
C ASN A 92 -16.62 6.06 -1.35
N ALA A 93 -17.83 6.62 -1.44
CA ALA A 93 -18.24 7.41 -2.60
C ALA A 93 -17.38 8.67 -2.78
N ASP A 94 -17.02 9.34 -1.67
CA ASP A 94 -16.13 10.50 -1.68
C ASP A 94 -14.70 10.11 -2.09
N MET A 95 -14.19 8.95 -1.65
CA MET A 95 -12.91 8.41 -2.12
C MET A 95 -12.92 8.17 -3.64
N ALA A 96 -13.97 7.53 -4.15
CA ALA A 96 -14.13 7.28 -5.58
C ALA A 96 -14.28 8.56 -6.41
N SER A 97 -14.90 9.60 -5.86
CA SER A 97 -15.01 10.91 -6.50
C SER A 97 -13.67 11.65 -6.52
N ALA A 98 -12.91 11.61 -5.43
CA ALA A 98 -11.63 12.31 -5.32
C ALA A 98 -10.48 11.60 -6.04
N LEU A 99 -10.52 10.27 -6.14
CA LEU A 99 -9.49 9.42 -6.74
C LEU A 99 -10.11 8.60 -7.88
N PRO A 100 -10.12 9.14 -9.11
CA PRO A 100 -10.75 8.47 -10.25
C PRO A 100 -10.16 7.07 -10.48
N ASN A 101 -11.03 6.09 -10.71
CA ASN A 101 -10.70 4.68 -10.94
C ASN A 101 -10.09 3.94 -9.73
N ILE A 102 -10.19 4.49 -8.51
CA ILE A 102 -9.80 3.73 -7.32
C ILE A 102 -10.67 2.47 -7.17
N GLU A 103 -10.03 1.38 -6.77
CA GLU A 103 -10.73 0.14 -6.45
C GLU A 103 -11.28 0.21 -5.02
N VAL A 104 -12.58 -0.04 -4.84
CA VAL A 104 -13.22 -0.18 -3.53
C VAL A 104 -13.57 -1.63 -3.32
N VAL A 105 -12.93 -2.26 -2.34
CA VAL A 105 -13.12 -3.66 -1.98
C VAL A 105 -14.06 -3.78 -0.79
N GLY A 106 -15.02 -4.70 -0.87
CA GLY A 106 -15.94 -5.04 0.22
C GLY A 106 -16.46 -6.47 0.10
N GLY A 107 -17.07 -6.99 1.17
CA GLY A 107 -17.61 -8.36 1.18
C GLY A 107 -18.82 -8.53 0.28
N GLU A 108 -18.90 -9.65 -0.47
CA GLU A 108 -19.96 -9.91 -1.46
C GLU A 108 -21.38 -9.78 -0.89
N LEU A 109 -21.62 -10.28 0.32
CA LEU A 109 -22.94 -10.28 0.96
C LEU A 109 -23.26 -9.00 1.74
N ASP A 110 -22.28 -8.12 1.93
CA ASP A 110 -22.43 -6.96 2.83
C ASP A 110 -22.91 -5.71 2.09
N ASN A 111 -22.89 -5.68 0.76
CA ASN A 111 -23.41 -4.58 -0.05
C ASN A 111 -22.84 -3.21 0.37
N VAL A 112 -21.52 -3.15 0.50
CA VAL A 112 -20.75 -1.95 0.81
C VAL A 112 -20.98 -0.87 -0.24
N GLU A 113 -21.12 0.38 0.20
CA GLU A 113 -21.31 1.53 -0.69
C GLU A 113 -20.09 1.75 -1.61
N ALA A 114 -20.37 2.07 -2.88
CA ALA A 114 -19.39 2.31 -3.94
C ALA A 114 -18.40 1.15 -4.19
N CYS A 115 -18.72 -0.07 -3.75
CA CYS A 115 -17.91 -1.26 -3.97
C CYS A 115 -17.74 -1.55 -5.48
N THR A 116 -16.50 -1.75 -5.91
CA THR A 116 -16.15 -2.11 -7.30
C THR A 116 -15.61 -3.54 -7.41
N THR A 117 -15.10 -4.09 -6.31
CA THR A 117 -14.55 -5.45 -6.23
C THR A 117 -15.09 -6.16 -5.00
N PHE A 118 -15.70 -7.33 -5.22
CA PHE A 118 -16.21 -8.17 -4.13
C PHE A 118 -15.19 -9.25 -3.76
N VAL A 119 -15.07 -9.52 -2.45
CA VAL A 119 -14.27 -10.61 -1.89
C VAL A 119 -15.08 -11.50 -0.95
#